data_AF-A0A917TMH6-F1
#
_entry.id   AF-A0A917TMH6-F1
#
_cell.length_a   1.000
_cell.length_b   1.000
_cell.length_c   1.000
_cell.angle_alpha   90.00
_cell.angle_beta   90.00
_cell.angle_gamma   90.00
#
_symmetry.space_group_name_H-M   'P 1'
#
loop_
_entity.id
_entity.type
_entity.pdbx_description
1 polymer ?
#
loop_
_entity_poly.entity_id
_entity_poly.type
_entity_poly.pdbx_seq_one_letter_code
_entity_poly.pdbx_strand_id
1 'polypeptide(L)'
;MANAFTYTYSETRTRTEAVHDQFAMFLLYSGLPSYKHDNILKGIDNHWLDAVGVYLVDGGKRILEAEVKVDWKLHTDLVVISPTVRGNLPGWTEGAAPEIKAIGHRFGLRAQELGLVPRYWVRFTTQIHADPALYRQRSADVGVTAGGAVPPWRSEPTTRSYRIEDLQEIGIDLREAQ
;
A
#
# COMPACT_ATOMS: atom_id res chain seq x y z
N MET A 1 -26.98 26.91 30.62
CA MET A 1 -26.86 25.97 29.48
C MET A 1 -25.59 26.34 28.74
N ALA A 2 -24.57 25.48 28.78
CA ALA A 2 -23.31 25.71 28.09
C ALA A 2 -23.41 25.08 26.70
N ASN A 3 -23.34 25.90 25.65
CA ASN A 3 -23.21 25.43 24.28
C ASN A 3 -21.80 24.87 24.10
N ALA A 4 -21.68 23.55 23.99
CA ALA A 4 -20.45 22.90 23.56
C ALA A 4 -20.28 23.15 22.06
N PHE A 5 -19.46 24.13 21.71
CA PHE A 5 -18.98 24.29 20.34
C PHE A 5 -17.87 23.26 20.11
N THR A 6 -18.24 22.11 19.55
CA THR A 6 -17.27 21.12 19.06
C THR A 6 -16.66 21.69 17.79
N TYR A 7 -15.48 22.29 17.89
CA TYR A 7 -14.68 22.67 16.74
C TYR A 7 -14.13 21.39 16.10
N THR A 8 -14.87 20.81 15.15
CA THR A 8 -14.35 19.74 14.30
C THR A 8 -13.38 20.36 13.31
N TYR A 9 -12.10 20.41 13.64
CA TYR A 9 -11.07 20.77 12.67
C TYR A 9 -11.12 19.76 11.53
N SER A 10 -11.56 20.19 10.36
CA SER A 10 -11.43 19.42 9.13
C SER A 10 -9.97 19.43 8.71
N GLU A 11 -9.18 18.45 9.15
CA GLU A 11 -7.84 18.27 8.61
C GLU A 11 -7.98 17.93 7.12
N THR A 12 -7.63 18.89 6.28
CA THR A 12 -7.55 18.71 4.84
C THR A 12 -6.10 18.36 4.51
N ARG A 13 -5.91 17.27 3.77
CA ARG A 13 -4.59 16.83 3.31
C ARG A 13 -4.51 17.00 1.80
N THR A 14 -3.31 17.20 1.29
CA THR A 14 -3.11 17.07 -0.16
C THR A 14 -3.38 15.64 -0.58
N ARG A 15 -3.85 15.45 -1.80
CA ARG A 15 -4.11 14.13 -2.36
C ARG A 15 -2.85 13.27 -2.39
N THR A 16 -1.68 13.87 -2.62
CA THR A 16 -0.38 13.19 -2.59
C THR A 16 -0.02 12.71 -1.18
N GLU A 17 -0.20 13.55 -0.15
CA GLU A 17 -0.02 13.12 1.25
C GLU A 17 -0.98 11.98 1.61
N ALA A 18 -2.24 12.06 1.17
CA ALA A 18 -3.21 10.99 1.42
C ALA A 18 -2.81 9.66 0.78
N VAL A 19 -2.22 9.67 -0.42
CA VAL A 19 -1.65 8.47 -1.06
C VAL A 19 -0.49 7.92 -0.22
N HIS A 20 0.47 8.77 0.16
CA HIS A 20 1.58 8.38 1.02
C HIS A 20 1.10 7.70 2.30
N ASP A 21 0.14 8.31 2.98
CA ASP A 21 -0.44 7.80 4.23
C ASP A 21 -1.05 6.41 4.06
N GLN A 22 -1.74 6.15 2.93
CA GLN A 22 -2.31 4.82 2.69
C GLN A 22 -1.23 3.75 2.59
N PHE A 23 -0.12 4.03 1.89
CA PHE A 23 1.00 3.09 1.82
C PHE A 23 1.69 2.94 3.18
N ALA A 24 1.91 4.02 3.91
CA ALA A 24 2.55 3.99 5.23
C ALA A 24 1.77 3.12 6.21
N MET A 25 0.45 3.33 6.28
CA MET A 25 -0.43 2.58 7.17
C MET A 25 -0.60 1.13 6.72
N PHE A 26 -0.65 0.86 5.42
CA PHE A 26 -0.65 -0.51 4.90
C PHE A 26 0.59 -1.29 5.35
N LEU A 27 1.78 -0.71 5.18
CA LEU A 27 3.04 -1.32 5.58
C LEU A 27 3.07 -1.57 7.10
N LEU A 28 2.66 -0.58 7.89
CA LEU A 28 2.55 -0.68 9.34
C LEU A 28 1.64 -1.84 9.77
N TYR A 29 0.40 -1.88 9.28
CA TYR A 29 -0.57 -2.89 9.71
C TYR A 29 -0.26 -4.29 9.17
N SER A 30 0.47 -4.40 8.05
CA SER A 30 0.90 -5.69 7.51
C SER A 30 1.91 -6.43 8.42
N GLY A 31 2.50 -5.73 9.39
CA GLY A 31 3.57 -6.28 10.23
C GLY A 31 4.91 -6.38 9.51
N LEU A 32 5.09 -5.67 8.38
CA LEU A 32 6.41 -5.52 7.77
C LEU A 32 7.34 -4.77 8.74
N PRO A 33 8.63 -5.14 8.84
CA PRO A 33 9.56 -4.41 9.70
C PRO A 33 9.75 -2.95 9.27
N SER A 34 9.70 -2.02 10.22
CA SER A 34 9.75 -0.57 9.98
C SER A 34 10.96 -0.09 9.18
N TYR A 35 12.13 -0.72 9.35
CA TYR A 35 13.34 -0.37 8.59
C TYR A 35 13.20 -0.53 7.07
N LYS A 36 12.16 -1.22 6.60
CA LYS A 36 11.84 -1.36 5.17
C LYS A 36 10.90 -0.27 4.66
N HIS A 37 10.19 0.43 5.55
CA HIS A 37 9.11 1.33 5.17
C HIS A 37 9.65 2.55 4.44
N ASP A 38 10.65 3.23 5.00
CA ASP A 38 11.17 4.49 4.47
C ASP A 38 11.63 4.36 3.01
N ASN A 39 12.28 3.25 2.67
CA ASN A 39 12.74 2.97 1.31
C ASN A 39 11.58 2.77 0.33
N ILE A 40 10.54 2.05 0.75
CA ILE A 40 9.34 1.82 -0.06
C ILE A 40 8.55 3.12 -0.23
N LEU A 41 8.34 3.86 0.87
CA LEU A 41 7.61 5.13 0.87
C LEU A 41 8.32 6.18 0.04
N LYS A 42 9.65 6.24 0.10
CA LYS A 42 10.44 7.05 -0.85
C LYS A 42 10.16 6.66 -2.31
N GLY A 43 10.04 5.37 -2.61
CA GLY A 43 9.66 4.90 -3.94
C GLY A 43 8.26 5.36 -4.38
N ILE A 44 7.32 5.44 -3.44
CA ILE A 44 5.97 5.98 -3.67
C ILE A 44 6.03 7.50 -3.89
N ASP A 45 6.71 8.24 -3.02
CA ASP A 45 6.81 9.71 -3.08
C ASP A 45 7.48 10.20 -4.38
N ASN A 46 8.42 9.42 -4.92
CA ASN A 46 9.08 9.74 -6.17
C ASN A 46 8.36 9.14 -7.40
N HIS A 47 7.16 8.58 -7.24
CA HIS A 47 6.37 7.91 -8.28
C HIS A 47 7.14 6.82 -9.04
N TRP A 48 8.04 6.11 -8.35
CA TRP A 48 8.79 4.99 -8.95
C TRP A 48 7.96 3.70 -8.96
N LEU A 49 7.04 3.55 -8.01
CA LEU A 49 6.29 2.33 -7.76
C LEU A 49 4.80 2.51 -8.08
N ASP A 50 4.23 1.59 -8.87
CA ASP A 50 2.79 1.48 -9.13
C ASP A 50 2.08 0.56 -8.13
N ALA A 51 2.83 -0.31 -7.45
CA ALA A 51 2.27 -1.16 -6.41
C ALA A 51 3.31 -1.68 -5.43
N VAL A 52 2.82 -2.01 -4.23
CA VAL A 52 3.55 -2.71 -3.18
C VAL A 52 2.70 -3.88 -2.72
N GLY A 53 3.27 -5.08 -2.73
CA GLY A 53 2.63 -6.27 -2.20
C GLY A 53 3.38 -6.85 -1.01
N VAL A 54 2.65 -7.26 0.02
CA VAL A 54 3.18 -8.03 1.16
C VAL A 54 2.61 -9.43 1.10
N TYR A 55 3.44 -10.44 1.38
CA TYR A 55 3.06 -11.84 1.22
C TYR A 55 3.66 -12.75 2.29
N LEU A 56 2.96 -13.86 2.54
CA LEU A 56 3.39 -14.94 3.43
C LEU A 56 3.77 -16.18 2.62
N VAL A 57 4.80 -16.86 3.08
CA VAL A 57 5.34 -18.06 2.45
C VAL A 57 5.35 -19.19 3.47
N ASP A 58 4.80 -20.34 3.08
CA ASP A 58 4.87 -21.58 3.84
C ASP A 58 5.22 -22.74 2.89
N GLY A 59 6.23 -23.53 3.27
CA GLY A 59 6.81 -24.57 2.40
C GLY A 59 7.42 -24.02 1.09
N GLY A 60 7.93 -22.78 1.09
CA GLY A 60 8.47 -22.14 -0.12
C GLY A 60 7.42 -21.68 -1.14
N LYS A 61 6.13 -21.74 -0.77
CA LYS A 61 5.00 -21.33 -1.61
C LYS A 61 4.25 -20.18 -0.95
N ARG A 62 3.76 -19.25 -1.76
CA ARG A 62 2.94 -18.12 -1.30
C ARG A 62 1.55 -18.63 -0.91
N ILE A 63 1.05 -18.20 0.25
CA ILE A 63 -0.27 -18.60 0.79
C ILE A 63 -1.24 -17.43 0.96
N LEU A 64 -0.70 -16.23 1.18
CA LEU A 64 -1.48 -15.02 1.38
C LEU A 64 -0.69 -13.84 0.82
N GLU A 65 -1.39 -12.90 0.19
CA GLU A 65 -0.85 -11.63 -0.26
C GLU A 65 -1.87 -10.51 -0.11
N ALA A 66 -1.41 -9.34 0.33
CA ALA A 66 -2.13 -8.10 0.14
C ALA A 66 -1.30 -7.17 -0.77
N GLU A 67 -1.94 -6.50 -1.72
CA GLU A 67 -1.33 -5.54 -2.64
C GLU A 67 -2.06 -4.21 -2.52
N VAL A 68 -1.32 -3.11 -2.40
CA VAL A 68 -1.81 -1.75 -2.63
C VAL A 68 -1.19 -1.24 -3.92
N LYS A 69 -2.02 -0.71 -4.82
CA LYS A 69 -1.63 -0.17 -6.12
C LYS A 69 -2.12 1.25 -6.28
N VAL A 70 -1.39 2.05 -7.03
CA VAL A 70 -1.72 3.44 -7.36
C VAL A 70 -1.67 3.64 -8.87
N ASP A 71 -2.69 4.30 -9.42
CA ASP A 71 -2.72 4.77 -10.79
C ASP A 71 -2.22 6.22 -10.81
N TRP A 72 -0.92 6.41 -11.12
CA TRP A 72 -0.32 7.74 -11.15
C TRP A 72 -0.89 8.66 -12.23
N LYS A 73 -1.44 8.10 -13.31
CA LYS A 73 -2.07 8.89 -14.36
C LYS A 73 -3.37 9.49 -13.83
N LEU A 74 -4.24 8.65 -13.27
CA LEU A 74 -5.46 9.11 -12.62
C LEU A 74 -5.16 10.05 -11.45
N HIS A 75 -4.13 9.76 -10.65
CA HIS A 75 -3.69 10.64 -9.57
C HIS A 75 -3.33 12.04 -10.09
N THR A 76 -2.57 12.13 -11.18
CA THR A 76 -2.20 13.43 -11.78
C THR A 76 -3.42 14.23 -12.22
N ASP A 77 -4.39 13.57 -12.86
CA ASP A 77 -5.65 14.20 -13.28
C ASP A 77 -6.45 14.69 -12.05
N LEU A 78 -6.52 13.87 -10.99
CA LEU A 78 -7.26 14.18 -9.77
C LEU A 78 -6.57 15.26 -8.93
N VAL A 79 -5.25 15.37 -8.92
CA VAL A 79 -4.55 16.46 -8.21
C VAL A 79 -4.92 17.82 -8.80
N VAL A 80 -5.18 17.90 -10.11
CA VAL A 80 -5.62 19.15 -10.77
C VAL A 80 -7.08 19.47 -10.43
N ILE A 81 -7.96 18.47 -10.42
CA ILE A 81 -9.42 18.64 -10.28
C ILE A 81 -9.86 18.70 -8.81
N SER A 82 -9.25 17.89 -7.96
CA SER A 82 -9.55 17.69 -6.55
C SER A 82 -8.25 17.52 -5.76
N PRO A 83 -7.47 18.60 -5.58
CA PRO A 83 -6.10 18.56 -5.02
C PRO A 83 -6.03 18.08 -3.57
N THR A 84 -7.16 18.07 -2.87
CA THR A 84 -7.22 17.79 -1.44
C THR A 84 -8.23 16.71 -1.13
N VAL A 85 -7.92 15.90 -0.13
CA VAL A 85 -8.82 14.90 0.45
C VAL A 85 -9.16 15.34 1.87
N ARG A 86 -10.41 15.11 2.26
CA ARG A 86 -10.83 15.33 3.65
C ARG A 86 -10.22 14.21 4.50
N GLY A 87 -9.28 14.54 5.38
CA GLY A 87 -8.62 13.58 6.26
C GLY A 87 -9.51 13.08 7.41
N ASN A 88 -10.71 13.65 7.55
CA ASN A 88 -11.70 13.32 8.59
C ASN A 88 -12.95 12.63 8.01
N LEU A 89 -12.82 11.95 6.86
CA LEU A 89 -13.90 11.11 6.35
C LEU A 89 -14.30 10.07 7.41
N PRO A 90 -15.59 9.75 7.57
CA PRO A 90 -16.03 8.74 8.53
C PRO A 90 -15.22 7.44 8.38
N GLY A 91 -14.56 7.02 9.46
CA GLY A 91 -13.72 5.81 9.48
C GLY A 91 -12.23 6.05 9.17
N TRP A 92 -11.84 7.21 8.66
CA TRP A 92 -10.43 7.57 8.55
C TRP A 92 -9.89 7.91 9.94
N THR A 93 -8.94 7.11 10.42
CA THR A 93 -8.23 7.39 11.67
C THR A 93 -6.74 7.36 11.36
N GLU A 94 -5.96 8.28 11.93
CA GLU A 94 -4.50 8.36 11.69
C GLU A 94 -4.13 8.52 10.20
N GLY A 95 -5.05 9.03 9.36
CA GLY A 95 -4.80 9.24 7.93
C GLY A 95 -5.08 8.06 7.01
N ALA A 96 -5.41 6.88 7.53
CA ALA A 96 -5.72 5.70 6.71
C ALA A 96 -7.22 5.48 6.54
N ALA A 97 -7.61 5.12 5.32
CA ALA A 97 -8.94 4.64 5.00
C ALA A 97 -9.24 3.29 5.68
N PRO A 98 -10.52 3.02 6.03
CA PRO A 98 -10.93 1.77 6.67
C PRO A 98 -10.47 0.52 5.93
N GLU A 99 -10.48 0.53 4.59
CA GLU A 99 -10.09 -0.60 3.75
C GLU A 99 -8.61 -0.95 3.92
N ILE A 100 -7.74 0.06 3.97
CA ILE A 100 -6.30 -0.13 4.21
C ILE A 100 -6.06 -0.76 5.58
N LYS A 101 -6.75 -0.25 6.61
CA LYS A 101 -6.66 -0.80 7.97
C LYS A 101 -7.12 -2.24 7.99
N ALA A 102 -8.30 -2.52 7.44
CA ALA A 102 -8.91 -3.84 7.47
C ALA A 102 -8.05 -4.89 6.76
N ILE A 103 -7.53 -4.57 5.57
CA ILE A 103 -6.70 -5.49 4.79
C ILE A 103 -5.32 -5.65 5.41
N GLY A 104 -4.66 -4.56 5.81
CA GLY A 104 -3.38 -4.59 6.50
C GLY A 104 -3.45 -5.42 7.78
N HIS A 105 -4.43 -5.14 8.65
CA HIS A 105 -4.62 -5.89 9.90
C HIS A 105 -4.93 -7.36 9.65
N ARG A 106 -5.83 -7.68 8.70
CA ARG A 106 -6.14 -9.08 8.39
C ARG A 106 -4.88 -9.84 7.98
N PHE A 107 -4.04 -9.23 7.13
CA PHE A 107 -2.77 -9.81 6.75
C PHE A 107 -1.83 -9.97 7.94
N GLY A 108 -1.62 -8.92 8.73
CA GLY A 108 -0.70 -8.92 9.88
C GLY A 108 -1.12 -9.91 10.97
N LEU A 109 -2.41 -9.98 11.30
CA LEU A 109 -2.96 -10.98 12.23
C LEU A 109 -2.71 -12.39 11.71
N ARG A 110 -2.96 -12.63 10.41
CA ARG A 110 -2.73 -13.95 9.82
C ARG A 110 -1.24 -14.35 9.84
N ALA A 111 -0.35 -13.39 9.65
CA ALA A 111 1.09 -13.60 9.78
C ALA A 111 1.47 -14.03 11.21
N GLN A 112 0.92 -13.35 12.21
CA GLN A 112 1.13 -13.65 13.62
C GLN A 112 0.57 -15.03 14.02
N GLU A 113 -0.68 -15.33 13.63
CA GLU A 113 -1.33 -16.63 13.88
C GLU A 113 -0.53 -17.81 13.35
N LEU A 114 0.07 -17.64 12.17
CA LEU A 114 0.86 -18.69 11.51
C LEU A 114 2.34 -18.68 11.91
N GLY A 115 2.78 -17.72 12.72
CA GLY A 115 4.20 -17.54 13.07
C GLY A 115 5.09 -17.26 11.85
N LEU A 116 4.55 -16.64 10.79
CA LEU A 116 5.26 -16.37 9.55
C LEU A 116 5.70 -14.91 9.48
N VAL A 117 6.88 -14.69 8.89
CA VAL A 117 7.43 -13.33 8.70
C VAL A 117 6.95 -12.76 7.36
N PRO A 118 6.31 -11.57 7.35
CA PRO A 118 5.96 -10.86 6.13
C PRO A 118 7.17 -10.60 5.22
N ARG A 119 6.99 -10.91 3.94
CA ARG A 119 7.89 -10.52 2.86
C ARG A 119 7.17 -9.53 1.95
N TYR A 120 7.90 -8.88 1.06
CA TYR A 120 7.30 -7.90 0.15
C TYR A 120 7.91 -7.97 -1.25
N TRP A 121 7.17 -7.45 -2.21
CA TRP A 121 7.61 -7.14 -3.56
C TRP A 121 7.09 -5.75 -3.93
N VAL A 122 7.68 -5.15 -4.97
CA VAL A 122 7.24 -3.88 -5.52
C VAL A 122 7.10 -3.98 -7.03
N ARG A 123 6.15 -3.24 -7.61
CA ARG A 123 6.02 -3.07 -9.05
C ARG A 123 6.43 -1.66 -9.40
N PHE A 124 7.47 -1.53 -10.21
CA PHE A 124 7.93 -0.26 -10.73
C PHE A 124 7.03 0.24 -11.87
N THR A 125 6.99 1.56 -12.06
CA THR A 125 6.36 2.18 -13.21
C THR A 125 7.02 1.73 -14.51
N THR A 126 6.26 1.78 -15.62
CA THR A 126 6.77 1.47 -16.96
C THR A 126 8.03 2.28 -17.30
N GLN A 127 8.10 3.55 -16.87
CA GLN A 127 9.26 4.40 -17.10
C GLN A 127 10.52 3.86 -16.43
N ILE A 128 10.44 3.45 -15.15
CA ILE A 128 11.58 2.86 -14.45
C ILE A 128 11.93 1.50 -15.05
N HIS A 129 10.93 0.68 -15.39
CA HIS A 129 11.16 -0.66 -15.92
C HIS A 129 11.80 -0.64 -17.32
N ALA A 130 11.50 0.36 -18.14
CA ALA A 130 12.02 0.48 -19.50
C ALA A 130 13.54 0.78 -19.56
N ASP A 131 14.14 1.27 -18.46
CA ASP A 131 15.57 1.54 -18.35
C ASP A 131 16.23 0.52 -17.39
N PRO A 132 17.02 -0.45 -17.89
CA PRO A 132 17.63 -1.47 -17.04
C PRO A 132 18.61 -0.94 -15.99
N ALA A 133 19.31 0.16 -16.27
CA ALA A 133 20.26 0.75 -15.34
C ALA A 133 19.52 1.44 -14.20
N LEU A 134 18.49 2.23 -14.56
CA LEU A 134 17.61 2.88 -13.59
C LEU A 134 16.82 1.86 -12.77
N TYR A 135 16.25 0.82 -13.40
CA TYR A 135 15.55 -0.26 -12.71
C TYR A 135 16.43 -0.94 -11.66
N ARG A 136 17.70 -1.23 -12.00
CA ARG A 136 18.66 -1.83 -11.06
C ARG A 136 18.94 -0.90 -9.88
N GLN A 137 19.18 0.38 -10.16
CA GLN A 137 19.41 1.38 -9.12
C GLN A 137 18.20 1.51 -8.20
N ARG A 138 17.00 1.69 -8.75
CA ARG A 138 15.77 1.88 -7.97
C ARG A 138 15.34 0.62 -7.22
N SER A 139 15.61 -0.57 -7.76
CA SER A 139 15.44 -1.83 -7.03
C SER A 139 16.24 -1.83 -5.72
N ALA A 140 17.52 -1.46 -5.78
CA ALA A 140 18.36 -1.34 -4.60
C ALA A 140 17.85 -0.26 -3.63
N ASP A 141 17.45 0.91 -4.16
CA ASP A 141 16.93 2.02 -3.35
C ASP A 141 15.68 1.63 -2.54
N VAL A 142 14.81 0.76 -3.08
CA VAL A 142 13.59 0.28 -2.38
C VAL A 142 13.77 -1.07 -1.66
N GLY A 143 15.02 -1.56 -1.59
CA GLY A 143 15.39 -2.76 -0.83
C GLY A 143 15.02 -4.10 -1.49
N VAL A 144 14.84 -4.14 -2.80
CA VAL A 144 14.57 -5.38 -3.56
C VAL A 144 15.71 -5.72 -4.52
N THR A 145 15.85 -7.00 -4.84
CA THR A 145 16.81 -7.44 -5.87
C THR A 145 16.19 -7.28 -7.24
N ALA A 146 16.88 -6.59 -8.15
CA ALA A 146 16.47 -6.48 -9.55
C ALA A 146 16.37 -7.87 -10.19
N GLY A 147 15.22 -8.18 -10.81
CA GLY A 147 14.95 -9.51 -11.38
C GLY A 147 14.67 -10.60 -10.32
N GLY A 148 14.50 -10.22 -9.05
CA GLY A 148 14.05 -11.14 -8.01
C GLY A 148 12.66 -11.69 -8.33
N ALA A 149 12.50 -13.01 -8.19
CA ALA A 149 11.22 -13.67 -8.40
C ALA A 149 10.44 -13.77 -7.09
N VAL A 150 9.14 -13.46 -7.15
CA VAL A 150 8.21 -13.78 -6.06
C VAL A 150 7.91 -15.28 -6.10
N PRO A 151 7.91 -15.98 -4.94
CA PRO A 151 7.58 -17.40 -4.91
C PRO A 151 6.20 -17.69 -5.54
N PRO A 152 6.03 -18.83 -6.23
CA PRO A 152 4.75 -19.20 -6.80
C PRO A 152 3.73 -19.47 -5.69
N TRP A 153 2.45 -19.39 -6.05
CA TRP A 153 1.36 -19.75 -5.16
C TRP A 153 1.38 -21.24 -4.79
N ARG A 154 0.88 -21.56 -3.59
CA ARG A 154 0.62 -22.93 -3.14
C ARG A 154 -0.46 -23.60 -3.98
N SER A 155 -1.53 -22.87 -4.27
CA SER A 155 -2.69 -23.24 -5.08
C SER A 155 -3.22 -21.97 -5.76
N GLU A 156 -4.10 -22.11 -6.75
CA GLU A 156 -4.71 -20.95 -7.41
C GLU A 156 -5.38 -20.04 -6.36
N PRO A 157 -4.98 -18.76 -6.26
CA PRO A 157 -5.50 -17.89 -5.22
C PRO A 157 -6.91 -17.39 -5.55
N THR A 158 -7.74 -17.23 -4.53
CA THR A 158 -8.92 -16.38 -4.64
C THR A 158 -8.53 -14.92 -4.47
N THR A 159 -9.01 -14.04 -5.36
CA THR A 159 -8.72 -12.59 -5.30
C THR A 159 -9.95 -11.82 -4.84
N ARG A 160 -9.77 -10.92 -3.89
CA ARG A 160 -10.77 -9.92 -3.47
C ARG A 160 -10.19 -8.54 -3.70
N SER A 161 -10.86 -7.73 -4.50
CA SER A 161 -10.42 -6.36 -4.82
C SER A 161 -11.31 -5.34 -4.12
N TYR A 162 -10.68 -4.27 -3.64
CA TYR A 162 -11.29 -3.17 -2.93
C TYR A 162 -10.82 -1.85 -3.53
N ARG A 163 -11.65 -0.82 -3.35
CA ARG A 163 -11.33 0.57 -3.68
C ARG A 163 -11.45 1.39 -2.42
N ILE A 164 -10.69 2.47 -2.35
CA ILE A 164 -10.77 3.43 -1.25
C ILE A 164 -11.73 4.55 -1.67
N GLU A 165 -12.71 4.83 -0.81
CA GLU A 165 -13.59 5.98 -1.00
C GLU A 165 -12.75 7.28 -0.99
N ASP A 166 -13.03 8.19 -1.92
CA ASP A 166 -12.30 9.45 -2.15
C ASP A 166 -10.82 9.36 -2.59
N LEU A 167 -10.25 8.14 -2.72
CA LEU A 167 -8.96 7.84 -3.34
C LEU A 167 -9.11 6.79 -4.44
N GLN A 168 -9.78 7.17 -5.54
CA GLN A 168 -10.10 6.27 -6.64
C GLN A 168 -8.87 5.79 -7.43
N GLU A 169 -7.77 6.55 -7.34
CA GLU A 169 -6.47 6.17 -7.88
C GLU A 169 -5.82 5.02 -7.11
N ILE A 170 -6.30 4.66 -5.91
CA ILE A 170 -5.77 3.54 -5.13
C ILE A 170 -6.67 2.31 -5.25
N GLY A 171 -6.05 1.18 -5.56
CA GLY A 171 -6.68 -0.14 -5.52
C GLY A 171 -6.01 -1.05 -4.48
N ILE A 172 -6.79 -1.94 -3.89
CA ILE A 172 -6.28 -2.93 -2.93
C ILE A 172 -6.73 -4.32 -3.38
N ASP A 173 -5.82 -5.29 -3.43
CA ASP A 173 -6.16 -6.70 -3.65
C ASP A 173 -5.71 -7.54 -2.45
N LEU A 174 -6.55 -8.48 -2.03
CA LEU A 174 -6.20 -9.56 -1.11
C LEU A 174 -6.31 -10.88 -1.85
N ARG A 175 -5.25 -11.68 -1.82
CA ARG A 175 -5.14 -12.96 -2.52
C ARG A 175 -4.78 -14.06 -1.55
N GLU A 176 -5.53 -15.16 -1.55
CA GLU A 176 -5.33 -16.28 -0.62
C GLU A 176 -5.42 -17.62 -1.35
N ALA A 177 -4.40 -18.45 -1.15
CA ALA A 177 -4.35 -19.81 -1.66
C ALA A 177 -5.38 -20.69 -0.93
N GLN A 178 -6.16 -21.47 -1.68
CA GLN A 178 -7.13 -22.45 -1.15
C GLN A 178 -6.44 -23.70 -0.61
#